data_AF-A0A844TPA7-F1
#
_entry.id   AF-A0A844TPA7-F1
#
_cell.length_a   1.000
_cell.length_b   1.000
_cell.length_c   1.000
_cell.angle_alpha   90.00
_cell.angle_beta   90.00
_cell.angle_gamma   90.00
#
_symmetry.space_group_name_H-M   'P 1'
#
loop_
_entity.id
_entity.type
_entity.pdbx_description
1 polymer ?
#
loop_
_entity_poly.entity_id
_entity_poly.type
_entity_poly.pdbx_seq_one_letter_code
_entity_poly.pdbx_strand_id
1 'polypeptide(L)'
;MADVMSILSSSYKAAGMSIPSATKYVAVDPTLYQGAWAGKYADGKKFSLSISQIDGFRAQVHYESGSTSQYQQVLIKDSAFRFGNTKFTLTGNGKAQVKNVVTDPASGATYIDSAVATRAT
;
A
#
# COMPACT_ATOMS: atom_id res chain seq x y z
N MET A 1 -17.72 7.97 -17.44
CA MET A 1 -16.71 9.04 -17.27
C MET A 1 -16.72 9.41 -15.81
N ALA A 2 -15.68 9.10 -15.04
CA ALA A 2 -15.64 9.41 -13.61
C ALA A 2 -15.34 10.91 -13.44
N ASP A 3 -16.28 11.67 -12.87
CA ASP A 3 -16.09 13.10 -12.64
C ASP A 3 -14.96 13.35 -11.64
N VAL A 4 -14.14 14.36 -11.90
CA VAL A 4 -12.99 14.75 -11.04
C VAL A 4 -13.45 14.96 -9.58
N MET A 5 -14.69 15.40 -9.36
CA MET A 5 -15.28 15.55 -8.02
C MET A 5 -15.58 14.21 -7.32
N SER A 6 -15.92 13.15 -8.07
CA SER A 6 -16.06 11.79 -7.54
C SER A 6 -14.71 11.24 -7.07
N ILE A 7 -13.64 11.51 -7.84
CA ILE A 7 -12.28 11.13 -7.47
C ILE A 7 -11.84 11.87 -6.20
N LEU A 8 -12.00 13.19 -6.15
CA LEU A 8 -11.62 14.01 -5.00
C LEU A 8 -12.42 13.66 -3.73
N SER A 9 -13.72 13.43 -3.85
CA SER A 9 -14.57 13.05 -2.70
C SER A 9 -14.22 11.66 -2.16
N SER A 10 -13.86 10.72 -3.03
CA SER A 10 -13.39 9.38 -2.64
C SER A 10 -12.05 9.46 -1.91
N SER A 11 -11.13 10.33 -2.35
CA SER A 11 -9.88 10.61 -1.64
C SER A 11 -10.12 11.24 -0.27
N TYR A 12 -11.08 12.17 -0.15
CA TYR A 12 -11.41 12.83 1.12
C TYR A 12 -12.03 11.87 2.15
N LYS A 13 -12.90 10.95 1.71
CA LYS A 13 -13.48 9.93 2.59
C LYS A 13 -12.43 8.91 3.07
N ALA A 14 -11.48 8.55 2.22
CA ALA A 14 -10.40 7.63 2.58
C ALA A 14 -9.42 8.23 3.61
N ALA A 15 -9.21 9.55 3.60
CA ALA A 15 -8.34 10.25 4.53
C ALA A 15 -8.89 10.27 5.98
N GLY A 16 -10.22 10.34 6.14
CA GLY A 16 -10.87 10.38 7.47
C GLY A 16 -10.82 9.07 8.27
N MET A 17 -10.39 7.96 7.66
CA MET A 17 -10.35 6.64 8.30
C MET A 17 -8.97 6.24 8.87
N SER A 18 -7.95 7.10 8.80
CA SER A 18 -6.69 6.83 9.50
C SER A 18 -6.78 7.34 10.93
N ILE A 19 -6.91 6.43 11.90
CA ILE A 19 -6.60 6.75 13.30
C ILE A 19 -5.12 7.13 13.34
N PRO A 20 -4.76 8.40 13.60
CA PRO A 20 -3.36 8.80 13.64
C PRO A 20 -2.72 8.14 14.85
N SER A 21 -1.66 7.38 14.62
CA SER A 21 -0.85 6.89 15.74
C SER A 21 -0.18 8.05 16.44
N ALA A 22 -0.20 8.05 17.78
CA ALA A 22 0.44 9.06 18.62
C ALA A 22 1.99 8.93 18.65
N THR A 23 2.55 7.91 17.99
CA THR A 23 4.00 7.69 17.95
C THR A 23 4.71 8.71 17.05
N LYS A 24 5.96 9.04 17.37
CA LYS A 24 6.81 9.87 16.52
C LYS A 24 7.30 9.08 15.32
N TYR A 25 7.65 9.75 14.22
CA TYR A 25 8.39 9.12 13.13
C TYR A 25 9.80 8.80 13.63
N VAL A 26 10.20 7.54 13.51
CA VAL A 26 11.53 7.06 13.89
C VAL A 26 12.16 6.45 12.64
N ALA A 27 13.48 6.58 12.51
CA ALA A 27 14.22 5.92 11.45
C ALA A 27 13.95 4.41 11.50
N VAL A 28 13.53 3.84 10.37
CA VAL A 28 13.31 2.40 10.23
C VAL A 28 14.57 1.75 9.68
N ASP A 29 14.74 0.47 9.98
CA ASP A 29 15.80 -0.33 9.35
C ASP A 29 15.46 -0.55 7.86
N PRO A 30 16.25 -0.01 6.92
CA PRO A 30 16.02 -0.17 5.48
C PRO A 30 15.99 -1.63 5.03
N THR A 31 16.78 -2.48 5.67
CA THR A 31 16.96 -3.89 5.27
C THR A 31 15.69 -4.70 5.46
N LEU A 32 14.74 -4.25 6.28
CA LEU A 32 13.46 -4.92 6.50
C LEU A 32 12.46 -4.66 5.38
N TYR A 33 12.55 -3.51 4.72
CA TYR A 33 11.56 -3.06 3.73
C TYR A 33 12.09 -3.08 2.30
N GLN A 34 13.37 -2.74 2.11
CA GLN A 34 13.96 -2.62 0.78
C GLN A 34 13.92 -3.95 0.04
N GLY A 35 13.58 -3.89 -1.25
CA GLY A 35 13.53 -5.05 -2.13
C GLY A 35 12.21 -5.16 -2.90
N ALA A 36 12.08 -6.26 -3.64
CA ALA A 36 10.87 -6.60 -4.37
C ALA A 36 9.98 -7.49 -3.50
N TRP A 37 8.70 -7.15 -3.44
CA TRP A 37 7.67 -7.85 -2.72
C TRP A 37 6.63 -8.31 -3.71
N ALA A 38 6.22 -9.57 -3.63
CA ALA A 38 5.19 -10.09 -4.50
C ALA A 38 4.15 -10.86 -3.70
N GLY A 39 2.93 -10.89 -4.21
CA GLY A 39 1.85 -11.65 -3.62
C GLY A 39 0.71 -11.87 -4.59
N LYS A 40 -0.30 -12.59 -4.10
CA LYS A 40 -1.53 -12.87 -4.85
C LYS A 40 -2.72 -12.54 -3.95
N TYR A 41 -3.64 -11.74 -4.47
CA TYR A 41 -4.91 -11.44 -3.85
C TYR A 41 -5.85 -12.65 -3.89
N ALA A 42 -6.93 -12.62 -3.09
CA ALA A 42 -7.88 -13.72 -3.01
C ALA A 42 -8.58 -14.00 -4.35
N ASP A 43 -8.75 -12.95 -5.16
CA ASP A 43 -9.31 -12.99 -6.52
C ASP A 43 -8.34 -13.57 -7.57
N GLY A 44 -7.12 -13.95 -7.18
CA GLY A 44 -6.10 -14.51 -8.07
C GLY A 44 -5.20 -13.48 -8.76
N LYS A 45 -5.47 -12.17 -8.61
CA LYS A 45 -4.62 -11.11 -9.17
C LYS A 45 -3.27 -11.09 -8.47
N LYS A 46 -2.19 -11.12 -9.25
CA LYS A 46 -0.83 -10.96 -8.75
C LYS A 46 -0.50 -9.47 -8.61
N PHE A 47 0.34 -9.15 -7.64
CA PHE A 47 0.93 -7.84 -7.52
C PHE A 47 2.42 -7.94 -7.22
N SER A 48 3.14 -6.91 -7.64
CA SER A 48 4.55 -6.66 -7.36
C SER A 48 4.67 -5.29 -6.69
N LEU A 49 5.60 -5.16 -5.76
CA LEU A 49 5.85 -3.96 -5.00
C LEU A 49 7.36 -3.85 -4.77
N SER A 50 8.00 -2.88 -5.41
CA SER A 50 9.41 -2.57 -5.19
C SER A 50 9.53 -1.40 -4.24
N ILE A 51 10.27 -1.60 -3.14
CA ILE A 51 10.57 -0.57 -2.16
C ILE A 51 12.04 -0.22 -2.27
N SER A 52 12.34 1.06 -2.51
CA SER A 52 13.69 1.57 -2.73
C SER A 52 13.90 2.93 -2.06
N GLN A 53 15.15 3.39 -2.04
CA GLN A 53 15.53 4.71 -1.55
C GLN A 53 14.97 5.03 -0.16
N ILE A 54 15.23 4.13 0.80
CA ILE A 54 14.79 4.32 2.17
C ILE A 54 15.76 5.25 2.88
N ASP A 55 15.27 6.43 3.29
CA ASP A 55 16.03 7.42 4.05
C ASP A 55 15.27 7.76 5.33
N GLY A 56 15.80 7.29 6.46
CA GLY A 56 15.16 7.40 7.77
C GLY A 56 13.81 6.69 7.81
N PHE A 57 12.73 7.45 7.59
CA PHE A 57 11.34 6.96 7.56
C PHE A 57 10.65 7.19 6.21
N ARG A 58 11.37 7.71 5.21
CA ARG A 58 10.85 7.94 3.86
C ARG A 58 11.27 6.80 2.95
N ALA A 59 10.41 6.40 2.03
CA ALA A 59 10.73 5.39 1.03
C ALA A 59 10.08 5.72 -0.31
N GLN A 60 10.68 5.25 -1.39
CA GLN A 60 10.05 5.19 -2.70
C GLN A 60 9.43 3.83 -2.93
N VAL A 61 8.20 3.83 -3.42
CA VAL A 61 7.43 2.63 -3.67
C VAL A 61 6.99 2.63 -5.12
N HIS A 62 7.22 1.51 -5.77
CA HIS A 62 6.70 1.20 -7.09
C HIS A 62 5.79 -0.03 -6.96
N TYR A 63 4.51 0.15 -7.24
CA TYR A 63 3.51 -0.92 -7.16
C TYR A 63 2.98 -1.24 -8.54
N GLU A 64 2.91 -2.54 -8.85
CA GLU A 64 2.39 -3.06 -10.11
C GLU A 64 1.35 -4.15 -9.86
N SER A 65 0.17 -3.99 -10.43
CA SER A 65 -0.84 -5.04 -10.46
C SER A 65 -1.67 -4.95 -11.74
N GLY A 66 -1.62 -6.00 -12.55
CA GLY A 66 -2.25 -6.01 -13.87
C GLY A 66 -1.74 -4.86 -14.75
N SER A 67 -2.64 -3.96 -15.16
CA SER A 67 -2.33 -2.76 -15.96
C SER A 67 -1.99 -1.52 -15.12
N THR A 68 -2.06 -1.62 -13.79
CA THR A 68 -1.80 -0.48 -12.89
C THR A 68 -0.34 -0.49 -12.45
N SER A 69 0.38 0.59 -12.76
CA SER A 69 1.74 0.85 -12.29
C SER A 69 1.76 2.21 -11.58
N GLN A 70 2.20 2.25 -10.32
CA GLN A 70 2.15 3.44 -9.47
C GLN A 70 3.48 3.68 -8.79
N TYR A 71 4.01 4.90 -8.92
CA TYR A 71 5.17 5.37 -8.18
C TYR A 71 4.73 6.38 -7.14
N GLN A 72 5.11 6.16 -5.88
CA GLN A 72 4.76 7.06 -4.80
C GLN A 72 5.85 7.12 -3.73
N GLN A 73 6.11 8.32 -3.23
CA GLN A 73 6.88 8.52 -2.01
C GLN A 73 5.98 8.31 -0.80
N VAL A 74 6.43 7.48 0.14
CA VAL A 74 5.66 7.11 1.32
C VAL A 74 6.45 7.42 2.59
N LEU A 75 5.71 7.59 3.68
CA LEU A 75 6.25 7.72 5.03
C LEU A 75 5.94 6.44 5.79
N ILE A 76 6.96 5.75 6.27
CA ILE A 76 6.85 4.54 7.06
C ILE A 76 6.63 4.93 8.51
N LYS A 77 5.57 4.39 9.10
CA LYS A 77 5.21 4.60 10.51
C LYS A 77 4.52 3.36 11.06
N ASP A 78 4.86 2.97 12.29
CA ASP A 78 4.29 1.80 12.97
C ASP A 78 4.33 0.54 12.10
N SER A 79 5.48 0.32 11.45
CA SER A 79 5.71 -0.79 10.51
C SER A 79 4.78 -0.85 9.30
N ALA A 80 4.12 0.26 8.98
CA ALA A 80 3.16 0.35 7.89
C ALA A 80 3.34 1.64 7.08
N PHE A 81 2.82 1.62 5.86
CA PHE A 81 2.67 2.81 5.04
C PHE A 81 1.50 2.62 4.06
N ARG A 82 1.00 3.74 3.53
CA ARG A 82 -0.09 3.75 2.54
C ARG A 82 0.39 4.39 1.25
N PHE A 83 -0.09 3.86 0.13
CA PHE A 83 0.12 4.38 -1.20
C PHE A 83 -1.14 4.10 -2.02
N GLY A 84 -1.63 5.10 -2.76
CA GLY A 84 -2.95 5.04 -3.39
C GLY A 84 -4.04 4.52 -2.45
N ASN A 85 -4.73 3.46 -2.87
CA ASN A 85 -5.78 2.78 -2.12
C ASN A 85 -5.27 1.58 -1.31
N THR A 86 -3.95 1.38 -1.26
CA THR A 86 -3.30 0.21 -0.67
C THR A 86 -2.57 0.59 0.62
N LYS A 87 -2.60 -0.33 1.58
CA LYS A 87 -1.80 -0.28 2.81
C LYS A 87 -0.85 -1.48 2.85
N PHE A 88 0.43 -1.21 3.03
CA PHE A 88 1.43 -2.21 3.38
C PHE A 88 1.64 -2.21 4.89
N THR A 89 1.76 -3.39 5.48
CA THR A 89 2.10 -3.57 6.91
C THR A 89 3.09 -4.71 7.02
N LEU A 90 4.29 -4.43 7.52
CA LEU A 90 5.29 -5.45 7.78
C LEU A 90 4.82 -6.31 8.97
N THR A 91 4.68 -7.62 8.75
CA THR A 91 4.21 -8.56 9.78
C THR A 91 5.32 -9.46 10.32
N GLY A 92 6.44 -9.56 9.60
CA GLY A 92 7.62 -10.29 10.02
C GLY A 92 8.75 -10.17 9.00
N ASN A 93 9.86 -10.84 9.26
CA ASN A 93 11.02 -10.76 8.36
C ASN A 93 10.68 -11.39 6.99
N GLY A 94 10.75 -10.60 5.93
CA GLY A 94 10.39 -11.02 4.57
C GLY A 94 8.90 -11.30 4.33
N LYS A 95 8.01 -10.96 5.29
CA LYS A 95 6.56 -11.12 5.16
C LYS A 95 5.83 -9.85 5.52
N ALA A 96 4.85 -9.49 4.70
CA ALA A 96 4.01 -8.32 4.92
C ALA A 96 2.56 -8.61 4.55
N GLN A 97 1.64 -7.86 5.12
CA GLN A 97 0.25 -7.84 4.75
C GLN A 97 -0.02 -6.62 3.86
N VAL A 98 -0.64 -6.87 2.71
CA VAL A 98 -1.06 -5.84 1.76
C VAL A 98 -2.57 -5.84 1.71
N LYS A 99 -3.18 -4.70 2.03
CA LYS A 99 -4.63 -4.49 1.95
C LYS A 99 -4.93 -3.44 0.91
N ASN A 100 -5.70 -3.79 -0.11
CA ASN A 100 -6.15 -2.87 -1.15
C ASN A 100 -7.65 -2.62 -1.01
N VAL A 101 -8.07 -1.36 -1.10
CA VAL A 101 -9.48 -1.00 -1.18
C VAL A 101 -9.92 -1.02 -2.63
N VAL A 102 -10.76 -2.00 -2.98
CA VAL A 102 -11.29 -2.17 -4.33
C VAL A 102 -12.72 -1.63 -4.37
N THR A 103 -13.04 -0.89 -5.43
CA THR A 103 -14.41 -0.44 -5.72
C THR A 103 -14.90 -1.18 -6.96
N ASP A 104 -16.00 -1.90 -6.83
CA ASP A 104 -16.63 -2.59 -7.96
C ASP A 104 -17.24 -1.55 -8.92
N PRO A 105 -16.84 -1.51 -10.20
CA PRO A 105 -17.36 -0.54 -11.15
C PRO A 105 -18.82 -0.76 -11.53
N ALA A 106 -19.37 -1.97 -11.38
CA ALA A 106 -20.75 -2.31 -11.73
C ALA A 106 -21.73 -2.01 -10.59
N SER A 107 -21.35 -2.28 -9.35
CA SER A 107 -22.21 -2.13 -8.17
C SER A 107 -21.90 -0.89 -7.31
N GLY A 108 -20.72 -0.29 -7.46
CA GLY A 108 -20.25 0.81 -6.62
C GLY A 108 -19.88 0.39 -5.19
N ALA A 109 -19.96 -0.90 -4.86
CA ALA A 109 -19.60 -1.41 -3.54
C ALA A 109 -18.07 -1.39 -3.34
N THR A 110 -17.64 -1.06 -2.12
CA THR A 110 -16.22 -1.07 -1.73
C THR A 110 -15.92 -2.23 -0.81
N TYR A 111 -14.86 -2.99 -1.09
CA TYR A 111 -14.38 -4.07 -0.22
C TYR A 111 -12.87 -4.03 -0.07
N ILE A 112 -12.37 -4.70 0.97
CA ILE A 112 -10.93 -4.80 1.25
C ILE A 112 -10.45 -6.15 0.74
N ASP A 113 -9.55 -6.13 -0.24
CA ASP A 113 -8.79 -7.30 -0.63
C ASP A 113 -7.50 -7.36 0.19
N SER A 114 -7.22 -8.51 0.79
CA SER A 114 -6.07 -8.70 1.68
C SER A 114 -5.22 -9.85 1.19
N ALA A 115 -3.92 -9.61 1.07
CA ALA A 115 -2.94 -10.59 0.66
C ALA A 115 -1.71 -10.57 1.54
N VAL A 116 -1.01 -11.71 1.58
CA VAL A 116 0.35 -11.79 2.12
C VAL A 116 1.32 -11.53 0.98
N ALA A 117 2.20 -10.56 1.18
CA ALA A 117 3.35 -10.31 0.33
C ALA A 117 4.59 -10.96 0.93
N THR A 118 5.37 -11.63 0.09
CA THR A 118 6.68 -12.17 0.42
C THR A 118 7.76 -11.40 -0.29
N ARG A 119 8.84 -11.09 0.42
CA ARG A 119 10.01 -10.45 -0.18
C ARG A 119 10.77 -11.47 -1.03
N ALA A 120 11.09 -11.10 -2.26
CA ALA A 120 12.05 -11.85 -3.08
C ALA A 120 13.43 -11.71 -2.44
N THR A 121 14.02 -12.85 -2.09
CA THR A 121 15.36 -12.95 -1.51
C THR A 121 16.43 -12.73 -2.56
#